data_AF-A0A087M980-F1
#
_entry.id   AF-A0A087M980-F1
#
_cell.length_a   1.000
_cell.length_b   1.000
_cell.length_c   1.000
_cell.angle_alpha   90.00
_cell.angle_beta   90.00
_cell.angle_gamma   90.00
#
_symmetry.space_group_name_H-M   'P 1'
#
loop_
_entity.id
_entity.type
_entity.pdbx_description
1 polymer ?
#
loop_
_entity_poly.entity_id
_entity_poly.type
_entity_poly.pdbx_seq_one_letter_code
_entity_poly.pdbx_strand_id
1 'polypeptide(L)' 'MKKILFLILCTLSLLFAKADFSEMSTEELVALIGYVDKAKEERFYEELERRAAQMNEAQKALYDEEKRRRDHAQN' A
#
# COMPACT_ATOMS: atom_id res chain seq x y z
N MET A 1 -18.94 4.48 -35.04
CA MET A 1 -17.99 3.45 -34.58
C MET A 1 -16.81 4.03 -33.78
N LYS A 2 -15.99 4.98 -34.30
CA LYS A 2 -14.81 5.53 -33.59
C LYS A 2 -15.10 6.14 -32.20
N LYS A 3 -16.25 6.81 -32.04
CA LYS A 3 -16.68 7.42 -30.76
C LYS A 3 -16.96 6.39 -29.65
N ILE A 4 -17.45 5.21 -30.03
CA ILE A 4 -17.76 4.11 -29.10
C ILE A 4 -16.46 3.45 -28.65
N LEU A 5 -15.51 3.26 -29.56
CA LEU A 5 -14.17 2.76 -29.24
C LEU A 5 -13.45 3.65 -28.22
N PHE A 6 -13.56 4.98 -28.39
CA PHE A 6 -12.96 5.94 -27.45
C PHE A 6 -13.59 5.84 -26.05
N LEU A 7 -14.92 5.73 -25.95
CA LEU A 7 -15.62 5.52 -24.69
C LEU A 7 -15.19 4.22 -24.00
N ILE A 8 -15.08 3.12 -24.75
CA ILE A 8 -14.61 1.83 -24.23
C ILE A 8 -13.17 1.98 -23.69
N LEU A 9 -12.28 2.62 -24.45
CA LEU A 9 -10.90 2.84 -24.02
C LEU A 9 -10.80 3.68 -22.73
N CYS A 10 -11.61 4.74 -22.61
CA CYS A 10 -11.69 5.55 -21.39
C CYS A 10 -12.25 4.77 -20.18
N THR A 11 -13.17 3.82 -20.40
CA THR A 11 -13.66 2.98 -19.28
C THR A 11 -12.64 1.92 -18.85
N LEU A 12 -11.80 1.43 -19.78
CA LEU A 12 -10.74 0.47 -19.45
C LEU A 12 -9.64 1.07 -18.58
N SER A 13 -9.32 2.36 -18.72
CA SER A 13 -8.29 2.99 -17.88
C SER A 13 -8.70 3.09 -16.41
N LEU A 14 -10.00 3.20 -16.10
CA LEU A 14 -10.52 3.19 -14.74
C LEU A 14 -10.35 1.83 -14.04
N LEU A 15 -10.25 0.74 -14.81
CA LEU A 15 -10.02 -0.61 -14.26
C LEU A 15 -8.63 -0.77 -13.65
N PHE A 16 -7.69 0.15 -13.95
CA PHE A 16 -6.33 0.13 -13.43
C PHE A 16 -6.10 1.11 -12.27
N ALA A 17 -7.16 1.76 -11.75
CA ALA A 17 -7.09 2.61 -10.55
C ALA A 17 -6.92 1.75 -9.29
N LYS A 18 -5.74 1.16 -9.15
CA LYS A 18 -5.31 0.31 -8.06
C LYS A 18 -4.43 1.14 -7.13
N ALA A 19 -4.60 1.00 -5.81
CA ALA A 19 -3.69 1.65 -4.87
C ALA A 19 -2.25 1.18 -5.17
N ASP A 20 -1.36 2.12 -5.49
CA ASP A 20 0.04 1.83 -5.78
C ASP A 20 0.89 2.22 -4.57
N PHE A 21 1.24 1.21 -3.78
CA PHE A 21 2.10 1.37 -2.60
C PHE A 21 3.58 1.52 -2.98
N SER A 22 3.95 1.20 -4.23
CA SER A 22 5.34 1.26 -4.67
C SER A 22 5.83 2.70 -4.86
N GLU A 23 4.93 3.65 -5.07
CA GLU A 23 5.25 5.08 -5.19
C GLU A 23 5.32 5.80 -3.83
N MET A 24 4.84 5.18 -2.75
CA MET A 24 4.90 5.75 -1.41
C MET A 24 6.32 5.70 -0.83
N SER A 25 6.65 6.61 0.07
CA SER A 25 7.86 6.54 0.89
C SER A 25 7.76 5.43 1.95
N THR A 26 8.90 5.01 2.50
CA THR A 26 8.94 4.00 3.55
C THR A 26 8.21 4.48 4.82
N GLU A 27 8.36 5.75 5.17
CA GLU A 27 7.72 6.40 6.31
C GLU A 27 6.20 6.43 6.15
N GLU A 28 5.70 6.77 4.96
CA GLU A 28 4.26 6.74 4.66
C GLU A 28 3.71 5.32 4.75
N LEU A 29 4.44 4.33 4.22
CA LEU A 29 4.04 2.93 4.33
C LEU A 29 3.97 2.49 5.79
N VAL A 30 4.97 2.82 6.61
CA VAL A 30 4.96 2.49 8.05
C VAL A 30 3.80 3.16 8.77
N ALA A 31 3.52 4.44 8.50
CA ALA A 31 2.43 5.19 9.13
C ALA A 31 1.02 4.62 8.81
N LEU A 32 0.88 3.89 7.70
CA LEU A 32 -0.38 3.26 7.30
C LEU A 32 -0.61 1.88 7.93
N ILE A 33 0.34 1.32 8.68
CA ILE A 33 0.17 0.01 9.34
C ILE A 33 -1.08 0.02 10.23
N GLY A 34 -2.01 -0.90 9.95
CA GLY A 34 -3.27 -1.03 10.68
C GLY A 34 -4.38 -0.05 10.26
N TYR A 35 -4.15 0.80 9.26
CA TYR A 35 -5.16 1.74 8.73
C TYR A 35 -5.56 1.48 7.26
N VAL A 36 -4.96 0.47 6.63
CA VAL A 36 -5.25 0.11 5.23
C VAL A 36 -6.55 -0.70 5.13
N ASP A 37 -7.35 -0.43 4.09
CA ASP A 37 -8.54 -1.24 3.78
C ASP A 37 -8.16 -2.72 3.64
N LYS A 38 -8.95 -3.63 4.22
CA LYS A 38 -8.71 -5.09 4.14
C LYS A 38 -8.48 -5.61 2.72
N ALA A 39 -9.19 -5.05 1.73
CA ALA A 39 -9.04 -5.43 0.33
C ALA A 39 -7.67 -5.07 -0.28
N LYS A 40 -6.88 -4.23 0.40
CA LYS A 40 -5.57 -3.74 -0.03
C LYS A 40 -4.44 -4.18 0.89
N GLU A 41 -4.75 -4.78 2.05
CA GLU A 41 -3.77 -5.17 3.07
C GLU A 41 -2.69 -6.11 2.54
N GLU A 42 -3.06 -7.15 1.79
CA GLU A 42 -2.11 -8.13 1.24
C GLU A 42 -0.97 -7.43 0.48
N ARG A 43 -1.34 -6.59 -0.48
CA ARG A 43 -0.38 -5.84 -1.31
C ARG A 43 0.39 -4.79 -0.55
N PHE A 44 -0.24 -4.18 0.44
CA PHE A 44 0.42 -3.22 1.31
C PHE A 44 1.55 -3.91 2.09
N TYR A 45 1.27 -5.06 2.70
CA TYR A 45 2.27 -5.80 3.46
C TYR A 45 3.34 -6.43 2.57
N GLU A 46 3.02 -6.87 1.35
CA GLU A 46 4.03 -7.29 0.36
C GLU A 46 5.05 -6.18 0.08
N GLU A 47 4.58 -4.95 -0.16
CA GLU A 47 5.45 -3.80 -0.41
C GLU A 47 6.30 -3.44 0.81
N LEU A 48 5.66 -3.46 1.99
CA LEU A 48 6.30 -3.17 3.27
C LEU A 48 7.40 -4.19 3.59
N GLU A 49 7.15 -5.48 3.37
CA GLU A 49 8.11 -6.57 3.57
C GLU A 49 9.28 -6.49 2.57
N ARG A 50 9.00 -6.17 1.30
CA ARG A 50 10.03 -5.95 0.28
C ARG A 50 11.04 -4.88 0.70
N ARG A 51 10.57 -3.82 1.37
CA ARG A 51 11.42 -2.71 1.84
C ARG A 51 12.01 -2.92 3.22
N ALA A 52 11.51 -3.87 4.02
CA ALA A 52 11.94 -4.08 5.39
C ALA A 52 13.45 -4.38 5.53
N ALA A 53 14.07 -4.94 4.47
CA ALA A 53 15.51 -5.19 4.40
C ALA A 53 16.36 -3.93 4.08
N GLN A 54 15.73 -2.87 3.55
CA GLN A 54 16.39 -1.63 3.11
C GLN A 54 16.14 -0.46 4.07
N MET A 55 15.35 -0.67 5.13
CA MET A 55 15.08 0.35 6.13
C MET A 55 16.34 0.76 6.89
N ASN A 56 16.51 2.05 7.11
CA ASN A 56 17.48 2.55 8.08
C ASN A 56 16.99 2.31 9.52
N GLU A 57 17.87 2.50 10.51
CA GLU A 57 17.56 2.24 11.93
C GLU A 57 16.32 2.99 12.44
N ALA A 58 16.13 4.25 12.03
CA ALA A 58 14.98 5.05 12.44
C ALA A 58 13.67 4.52 11.84
N GLN A 59 13.69 4.17 10.55
CA GLN A 59 12.55 3.55 9.86
C GLN A 59 12.22 2.18 10.46
N LYS A 60 13.24 1.39 10.80
CA LYS A 60 13.09 0.07 11.42
C LYS A 60 12.42 0.18 12.79
N ALA A 61 12.87 1.12 13.62
CA ALA A 61 12.28 1.37 14.94
C ALA A 61 10.80 1.75 14.85
N LEU A 62 10.45 2.66 13.92
CA LEU A 62 9.06 3.04 13.66
C LEU A 62 8.22 1.86 13.16
N TYR A 63 8.77 1.06 12.24
CA TYR A 63 8.09 -0.14 11.73
C TYR A 63 7.77 -1.14 12.85
N ASP A 64 8.73 -1.43 13.72
CA ASP A 64 8.55 -2.38 14.83
C ASP A 64 7.54 -1.86 15.86
N GLU A 65 7.56 -0.55 16.16
CA GLU A 65 6.59 0.10 17.05
C GLU A 65 5.16 -0.03 16.50
N GLU A 66 4.95 0.34 15.25
CA GLU A 66 3.63 0.30 14.60
C GLU A 66 3.11 -1.13 14.42
N LYS A 67 4.00 -2.07 14.08
CA LYS A 67 3.66 -3.50 14.01
C LYS A 67 3.18 -4.02 15.37
N ARG A 68 3.90 -3.69 16.45
CA ARG A 68 3.49 -4.06 17.81
C ARG A 68 2.14 -3.43 18.18
N ARG A 69 1.93 -2.15 17.85
CA ARG A 69 0.65 -1.45 18.09
C ARG A 69 -0.51 -2.15 17.39
N ARG A 70 -0.34 -2.53 16.12
CA ARG A 70 -1.35 -3.29 15.36
C ARG A 70 -1.66 -4.63 16.01
N ASP A 71 -0.65 -5.40 16.37
CA ASP A 71 -0.83 -6.74 16.97
C ASP A 71 -1.57 -6.66 18.32
N HIS A 72 -1.34 -5.61 19.11
CA HIS A 72 -2.13 -5.35 20.31
C HIS A 72 -3.57 -4.95 20.02
N ALA A 73 -3.83 -4.19 18.95
CA ALA A 73 -5.19 -3.76 18.59
C ALA A 73 -6.07 -4.90 18.02
N GLN A 74 -5.44 -6.00 17.58
CA GLN A 74 -6.12 -7.17 17.02
C GLN A 74 -6.38 -8.29 18.04
N ASN A 75 -5.81 -8.20 19.25
CA ASN A 75 -6.03 -9.11 20.38
C ASN A 75 -7.14 -8.61 21.31
#